data_AF-A0A644Z7F1-F1
#
_entry.id   AF-A0A644Z7F1-F1
#
_cell.length_a   1.000
_cell.length_b   1.000
_cell.length_c   1.000
_cell.angle_alpha   90.00
_cell.angle_beta   90.00
_cell.angle_gamma   90.00
#
_symmetry.space_group_name_H-M   'P 1'
#
loop_
_entity.id
_entity.type
_entity.pdbx_description
1 polymer ?
#
loop_
_entity_poly.entity_id
_entity_poly.type
_entity_poly.pdbx_seq_one_letter_code
_entity_poly.pdbx_strand_id
1 'polypeptide(L)' 'MAIIESIEDGMKRSGTKYTVIENRKEAIRYAISIAQNDDVIMIAGKGHENYQEINGTKYHFDDKEIVEELLAEL' A
#
# COMPACT_ATOMS: atom_id res chain seq x y z
N MET A 1 -11.18 2.22 -9.49
CA MET A 1 -10.39 3.39 -9.92
C MET A 1 -10.82 4.75 -9.35
N ALA A 2 -12.11 5.08 -9.24
CA ALA A 2 -12.57 6.43 -8.83
C ALA A 2 -11.92 7.01 -7.54
N ILE A 3 -11.63 6.18 -6.53
CA ILE A 3 -10.96 6.62 -5.29
C ILE A 3 -9.51 7.04 -5.55
N ILE A 4 -8.77 6.25 -6.32
CA ILE A 4 -7.37 6.53 -6.67
C ILE A 4 -7.29 7.82 -7.48
N GLU A 5 -8.15 7.96 -8.50
CA GLU A 5 -8.22 9.16 -9.35
C GLU A 5 -8.47 10.43 -8.51
N SER A 6 -9.35 10.34 -7.51
CA SER A 6 -9.65 11.46 -6.60
C SER A 6 -8.44 11.88 -5.76
N ILE A 7 -7.58 10.94 -5.35
CA ILE A 7 -6.34 11.23 -4.64
C ILE A 7 -5.31 11.83 -5.61
N GLU A 8 -5.19 11.25 -6.80
CA GLU A 8 -4.26 11.72 -7.84
C GLU A 8 -4.53 13.17 -8.25
N ASP A 9 -5.77 13.63 -8.26
CA ASP A 9 -6.11 15.01 -8.57
C ASP A 9 -5.45 16.02 -7.61
N GLY A 10 -5.30 15.66 -6.34
CA GLY A 10 -4.53 16.44 -5.36
C GLY A 10 -3.02 16.32 -5.60
N MET A 11 -2.53 15.12 -5.88
CA MET A 11 -1.11 14.85 -6.09
C MET A 11 -0.56 15.55 -7.33
N LYS A 12 -1.29 15.52 -8.45
CA LYS A 12 -0.92 16.17 -9.72
C LYS A 12 -0.69 17.68 -9.55
N ARG A 13 -1.46 18.34 -8.67
CA ARG A 13 -1.31 19.77 -8.37
C ARG A 13 -0.05 20.08 -7.57
N SER A 14 0.46 19.12 -6.79
CA SER A 14 1.67 19.29 -5.99
C SER A 14 2.97 19.17 -6.80
N GLY A 15 2.92 18.51 -7.97
CA GLY A 15 4.11 18.15 -8.75
C GLY A 15 5.01 17.08 -8.11
N THR A 16 4.62 16.54 -6.96
CA THR A 16 5.33 15.46 -6.26
C THR A 16 5.24 14.19 -7.09
N LYS A 17 6.36 13.48 -7.27
CA LYS A 17 6.37 12.18 -7.95
C LYS A 17 5.64 11.14 -7.10
N TYR A 18 4.84 10.33 -7.74
CA TYR A 18 4.10 9.23 -7.11
C TYR A 18 4.01 8.04 -8.05
N THR A 19 3.79 6.85 -7.47
CA THR A 19 3.53 5.60 -8.19
C THR A 19 2.17 5.07 -7.75
N VAL A 20 1.36 4.62 -8.70
CA VAL A 20 0.03 4.03 -8.43
C VAL A 20 0.09 2.53 -8.63
N ILE A 21 -0.26 1.78 -7.60
CA ILE A 21 -0.42 0.33 -7.64
C ILE A 21 -1.74 -0.01 -6.95
N GLU A 22 -2.71 -0.53 -7.69
CA GLU A 22 -4.07 -0.77 -7.18
C GLU A 22 -4.12 -1.92 -6.18
N ASN A 23 -3.32 -2.98 -6.39
CA ASN A 23 -3.25 -4.10 -5.46
C ASN A 23 -2.41 -3.73 -4.24
N ARG A 24 -2.99 -3.85 -3.05
CA ARG A 24 -2.33 -3.46 -1.79
C ARG A 24 -1.06 -4.26 -1.49
N LYS A 25 -1.06 -5.59 -1.70
CA LYS A 25 0.12 -6.44 -1.48
C LYS A 25 1.26 -6.04 -2.43
N GLU A 26 0.94 -5.82 -3.71
CA GLU A 26 1.93 -5.36 -4.69
C GLU A 26 2.47 -3.95 -4.38
N ALA A 27 1.63 -3.06 -3.85
CA ALA A 27 2.08 -1.73 -3.44
C ALA A 27 3.07 -1.80 -2.26
N ILE A 28 2.81 -2.67 -1.28
CA ILE A 28 3.72 -2.92 -0.15
C ILE A 28 5.02 -3.53 -0.66
N ARG A 29 4.95 -4.56 -1.52
CA ARG A 29 6.12 -5.19 -2.14
C ARG A 29 6.97 -4.19 -2.91
N TYR A 30 6.35 -3.32 -3.69
CA TYR A 30 7.05 -2.27 -4.42
C TYR A 30 7.75 -1.30 -3.47
N ALA A 31 7.08 -0.83 -2.42
CA ALA A 31 7.68 0.05 -1.42
C ALA A 31 8.91 -0.58 -0.75
N ILE A 32 8.85 -1.87 -0.39
CA ILE A 32 9.99 -2.61 0.16
C ILE A 32 11.12 -2.70 -0.88
N SER A 33 10.81 -3.01 -2.13
CA SER A 33 11.81 -3.22 -3.18
C SER A 33 12.63 -1.98 -3.55
N ILE A 34 12.10 -0.78 -3.31
CA ILE A 34 12.79 0.49 -3.62
C ILE A 34 13.42 1.13 -2.39
N ALA A 35 13.11 0.65 -1.18
CA ALA A 35 13.65 1.18 0.05
C ALA A 35 15.15 0.85 0.17
N GLN A 36 15.91 1.79 0.69
CA GLN A 36 17.33 1.62 1.00
C GLN A 36 17.56 1.45 2.49
N ASN A 37 18.79 1.13 2.87
CA ASN A 37 19.17 1.19 4.27
C ASN A 37 18.85 2.57 4.86
N ASP A 38 18.36 2.57 6.09
CA ASP A 38 17.93 3.74 6.87
C ASP A 38 16.62 4.42 6.40
N ASP A 39 15.95 3.91 5.35
CA ASP A 39 14.60 4.35 5.00
C ASP A 39 13.54 3.81 5.98
N VAL A 40 12.46 4.57 6.15
CA VAL A 40 11.27 4.15 6.91
C VAL A 40 10.08 4.09 5.98
N ILE A 41 9.46 2.90 5.89
CA ILE A 41 8.22 2.69 5.14
C ILE A 41 7.03 2.86 6.10
N MET A 42 6.12 3.77 5.77
CA MET A 42 4.85 3.94 6.49
C MET A 42 3.68 3.38 5.69
N ILE A 43 3.04 2.33 6.20
CA ILE A 43 1.80 1.78 5.65
C ILE A 43 0.62 2.35 6.42
N ALA A 44 -0.18 3.21 5.77
CA ALA A 44 -1.31 3.90 6.40
C ALA A 44 -2.67 3.37 5.91
N GLY A 45 -3.72 3.69 6.68
CA GLY A 45 -5.13 3.55 6.27
C GLY A 45 -5.96 2.49 7.01
N LYS A 46 -5.36 1.39 7.46
CA LYS A 46 -6.08 0.26 8.11
C LYS A 46 -6.03 0.23 9.63
N GLY A 47 -4.96 0.72 10.26
CA GLY A 47 -4.77 0.55 11.70
C GLY A 47 -4.66 -0.94 12.10
N HIS A 48 -5.43 -1.37 13.11
CA HIS A 48 -5.43 -2.77 13.59
C HIS A 48 -6.41 -3.69 12.84
N GLU A 49 -6.92 -3.28 11.67
CA GLU A 49 -7.83 -4.09 10.86
C GLU A 49 -7.08 -5.18 10.08
N ASN A 50 -7.52 -6.42 10.22
CA ASN A 50 -6.94 -7.61 9.58
C ASN A 50 -7.75 -8.12 8.37
N TYR A 51 -8.56 -7.26 7.76
CA TYR A 51 -9.34 -7.61 6.57
C TYR A 51 -9.35 -6.50 5.54
N GLN A 52 -9.42 -6.85 4.26
CA GLN A 52 -9.71 -5.91 3.18
C GLN A 52 -11.13 -6.13 2.70
N GLU A 53 -11.92 -5.06 2.66
CA GLU A 53 -13.27 -5.12 2.10
C GLU A 53 -13.24 -4.85 0.60
N ILE A 54 -13.81 -5.79 -0.16
CA ILE A 54 -13.96 -5.68 -1.62
C ILE A 54 -15.43 -5.98 -1.92
N ASN A 55 -16.15 -4.98 -2.46
CA ASN A 55 -17.57 -5.06 -2.79
C ASN A 55 -18.44 -5.60 -1.64
N GLY A 56 -18.23 -5.09 -0.41
CA GLY A 56 -19.00 -5.49 0.77
C GLY A 56 -18.58 -6.83 1.40
N THR A 57 -17.62 -7.54 0.80
CA THR A 57 -17.09 -8.80 1.35
C THR A 57 -15.74 -8.55 2.00
N LYS A 58 -15.57 -9.03 3.24
CA LYS A 58 -14.32 -8.93 3.99
C LYS A 58 -13.45 -10.15 3.70
N TYR A 59 -12.25 -9.91 3.17
CA TYR A 59 -11.23 -10.92 2.92
C TYR A 59 -10.12 -10.78 3.94
N HIS A 60 -9.58 -11.89 4.45
CA HIS A 60 -8.42 -11.84 5.36
C HIS A 60 -7.26 -11.12 4.68
N PHE A 61 -6.77 -10.07 5.31
CA PHE A 61 -5.67 -9.26 4.83
C PHE A 61 -5.09 -8.44 6.00
N ASP A 62 -3.95 -8.87 6.52
CA ASP A 62 -3.22 -8.18 7.57
C ASP A 62 -1.91 -7.60 7.00
N ASP A 63 -1.75 -6.28 7.08
CA ASP A 63 -0.55 -5.60 6.54
C ASP A 63 0.74 -6.13 7.20
N LYS A 64 0.68 -6.51 8.49
CA LYS A 64 1.84 -7.04 9.22
C LYS A 64 2.25 -8.41 8.70
N GLU A 65 1.29 -9.32 8.53
CA GLU A 65 1.56 -10.66 7.99
C GLU A 65 2.14 -10.57 6.59
N ILE A 66 1.59 -9.69 5.75
CA ILE A 66 2.08 -9.45 4.39
C ILE A 66 3.51 -8.90 4.38
N VAL A 67 3.84 -7.98 5.29
CA VAL A 67 5.21 -7.45 5.41
C VAL A 67 6.18 -8.54 5.85
N GLU A 68 5.82 -9.34 6.85
CA GLU A 68 6.66 -10.46 7.32
C GLU A 68 6.91 -11.50 6.20
N GLU A 69 5.86 -11.84 5.42
CA GLU A 69 5.97 -12.73 4.26
C GLU A 69 6.95 -12.16 3.21
N LEU A 70 6.75 -10.90 2.79
CA LEU A 70 7.55 -10.28 1.73
C LEU A 70 9.01 -10.08 2.14
N LEU A 71 9.30 -9.80 3.41
CA LEU A 71 10.67 -9.67 3.92
C LEU A 71 11.40 -11.02 4.01
N ALA A 72 10.68 -12.13 4.07
CA ALA A 72 11.28 -13.46 4.04
C ALA A 72 11.63 -13.93 2.61
N GLU A 73 11.00 -13.34 1.59
CA GLU A 73 11.17 -13.71 0.18
C GLU A 73 12.22 -12.88 -0.58
N LEU A 74 12.49 -11.65 -0.11
CA LEU A 74 13.40 -10.67 -0.74
C LEU A 74 14.82 -10.75 -0.15
#